data_AF-A0A4R0H4K2-F1
#
_entry.id   AF-A0A4R0H4K2-F1
#
_cell.length_a   1.000
_cell.length_b   1.000
_cell.length_c   1.000
_cell.angle_alpha   90.00
_cell.angle_beta   90.00
_cell.angle_gamma   90.00
#
_symmetry.space_group_name_H-M   'P 1'
#
loop_
_entity.id
_entity.type
_entity.pdbx_description
1 polymer ?
#
loop_
_entity_poly.entity_id
_entity_poly.type
_entity_poly.pdbx_seq_one_letter_code
_entity_poly.pdbx_strand_id
1 'polypeptide(L)'
;MTANDLREMLQVTAAEGSDIVDLAEDAIAEHIQRRRIRSRRLAVGGVALAAAVVLAGTTWAVRPGGEHPPTASGPSTAALPPRLARSDLDNPSGMEAALRATLTVDASGCVRASSGQSGVTLVWPRGYTVRGDAQSFEILDRTNKVIAKSGTPLYIGGGGVDRFKDTWTGRDCATGGTLWLVGDITPSR
;
A
#
# COMPACT_ATOMS: atom_id res chain seq x y z
N MET A 1 11.74 -30.25 55.39
CA MET A 1 12.16 -29.28 54.36
C MET A 1 12.70 -28.05 55.07
N THR A 2 14.03 -27.86 55.02
CA THR A 2 14.72 -26.75 55.72
C THR A 2 15.08 -25.65 54.74
N ALA A 3 15.39 -24.45 55.21
CA ALA A 3 15.69 -23.29 54.36
C ALA A 3 16.91 -23.49 53.42
N ASN A 4 17.76 -24.48 53.70
CA ASN A 4 18.88 -24.87 52.83
C ASN A 4 18.42 -25.66 51.59
N ASP A 5 17.35 -26.44 51.72
CA ASP A 5 16.75 -27.29 50.68
C ASP A 5 16.16 -26.43 49.53
N LEU A 6 15.51 -25.32 49.89
CA LEU A 6 15.01 -24.32 48.95
C LEU A 6 16.13 -23.55 48.25
N ARG A 7 17.28 -23.38 48.91
CA ARG A 7 18.43 -22.65 48.35
C ARG A 7 19.19 -23.50 47.34
N GLU A 8 19.32 -24.80 47.59
CA GLU A 8 19.86 -25.75 46.61
C GLU A 8 18.96 -25.87 45.39
N MET A 9 17.64 -25.99 45.55
CA MET A 9 16.72 -26.03 44.41
C MET A 9 16.78 -24.75 43.56
N LEU A 10 16.88 -23.57 44.18
CA LEU A 10 17.01 -22.30 43.45
C LEU A 10 18.37 -22.17 42.74
N GLN A 11 19.45 -22.70 43.31
CA GLN A 11 20.77 -22.69 42.65
C GLN A 11 20.86 -23.69 41.49
N VAL A 12 20.24 -24.85 41.61
CA VAL A 12 20.13 -25.83 40.51
C VAL A 12 19.30 -25.26 39.35
N THR A 13 18.20 -24.57 39.64
CA THR A 13 17.36 -23.96 38.59
C THR A 13 18.02 -22.74 37.93
N ALA A 14 18.89 -22.02 38.64
CA ALA A 14 19.61 -20.87 38.10
C ALA A 14 20.86 -21.25 37.26
N ALA A 15 21.34 -22.49 37.38
CA ALA A 15 22.49 -22.99 36.63
C ALA A 15 22.12 -23.71 35.31
N GLU A 16 20.87 -24.15 35.14
CA GLU A 16 20.39 -24.84 33.93
C GLU A 16 19.56 -23.98 32.97
N GLY A 17 19.30 -22.72 33.33
CA GLY A 17 18.57 -21.76 32.50
C GLY A 17 19.45 -20.83 31.67
N SER A 18 20.71 -21.20 31.39
CA SER A 18 21.57 -20.42 30.49
C SER A 18 21.38 -20.87 29.05
N ASP A 19 20.41 -20.23 28.42
CA ASP A 19 20.25 -20.08 26.99
C ASP A 19 21.61 -19.93 26.28
N ILE A 20 21.96 -20.94 25.50
CA ILE A 20 22.73 -20.77 24.27
C ILE A 20 21.92 -21.46 23.19
N VAL A 21 20.84 -20.80 22.77
CA VAL A 21 20.36 -20.98 21.41
C VAL A 21 21.45 -20.38 20.53
N ASP A 22 22.31 -21.25 20.00
CA ASP A 22 23.20 -20.95 18.90
C ASP A 22 22.33 -20.72 17.66
N LEU A 23 21.69 -19.55 17.62
CA LEU A 23 20.99 -19.06 16.45
C LEU A 23 22.07 -18.80 15.42
N ALA A 24 22.17 -19.72 14.47
CA ALA A 24 22.96 -19.57 13.24
C ALA A 24 22.48 -18.35 12.44
N GLU A 25 22.79 -17.14 12.90
CA GLU A 25 22.61 -15.88 12.17
C GLU A 25 23.47 -15.88 10.89
N ASP A 26 24.61 -16.58 10.91
CA ASP A 26 25.49 -16.71 9.75
C ASP A 26 24.87 -17.55 8.60
N ALA A 27 23.96 -18.48 8.91
CA ALA A 27 23.32 -19.30 7.88
C ALA A 27 22.19 -18.56 7.14
N ILE A 28 21.50 -17.64 7.83
CA ILE A 28 20.38 -16.87 7.26
C ILE A 28 20.93 -15.71 6.41
N ALA A 29 22.01 -15.06 6.85
CA ALA A 29 22.67 -14.00 6.08
C ALA A 29 23.18 -14.52 4.73
N GLU A 30 23.74 -15.74 4.70
CA GLU A 30 24.27 -16.32 3.47
C GLU A 30 23.16 -16.66 2.45
N HIS A 31 21.99 -17.10 2.91
CA HIS A 31 20.87 -17.43 2.02
C HIS A 31 20.27 -16.19 1.32
N ILE A 32 20.19 -15.06 2.03
CA ILE A 32 19.67 -13.80 1.48
C ILE A 32 20.65 -13.20 0.46
N GLN A 33 21.97 -13.32 0.69
CA GLN A 33 22.98 -12.78 -0.21
C GLN A 33 23.12 -13.60 -1.50
N ARG A 34 23.06 -14.94 -1.43
CA ARG A 34 23.14 -15.82 -2.62
C ARG A 34 21.99 -15.56 -3.61
N ARG A 35 20.78 -15.18 -3.13
CA ARG A 35 19.63 -14.90 -4.00
C ARG A 35 19.81 -13.65 -4.85
N ARG A 36 20.49 -12.62 -4.34
CA ARG A 36 20.76 -11.36 -5.07
C ARG A 36 21.82 -11.49 -6.16
N ILE A 37 22.75 -12.44 -6.06
CA ILE A 37 23.85 -12.58 -7.03
C ILE A 37 23.40 -13.37 -8.27
N ARG A 38 22.49 -14.35 -8.13
CA ARG A 38 21.99 -15.13 -9.28
C ARG A 38 21.09 -14.35 -10.22
N SER A 39 20.34 -13.34 -9.75
CA SER A 39 19.45 -12.55 -10.61
C SER A 39 20.17 -11.50 -11.47
N ARG A 40 21.47 -11.25 -11.25
CA ARG A 40 22.25 -10.26 -12.01
C ARG A 40 22.97 -10.81 -13.26
N ARG A 41 22.83 -12.10 -13.60
CA ARG A 41 23.56 -12.71 -14.73
C ARG A 41 22.73 -12.97 -15.99
N LEU A 42 21.50 -12.46 -16.10
CA LEU A 42 20.70 -12.59 -17.32
C LEU A 42 20.11 -11.26 -17.76
N ALA A 43 20.97 -10.32 -18.19
CA ALA A 43 20.57 -9.21 -19.05
C ALA A 43 21.79 -8.48 -19.63
N VAL A 44 22.56 -9.11 -20.52
CA VAL A 44 23.32 -8.37 -21.54
C VAL A 44 23.28 -9.15 -22.84
N GLY A 45 22.49 -8.65 -23.78
CA GLY A 45 22.24 -9.17 -25.12
C GLY A 45 20.89 -8.61 -25.54
N GLY A 46 20.75 -7.49 -26.24
CA GLY A 46 21.58 -6.94 -27.30
C GLY A 46 20.84 -7.15 -28.60
N VAL A 47 20.03 -6.16 -29.03
CA VAL A 47 19.64 -5.98 -30.44
C VAL A 47 19.47 -4.47 -30.67
N ALA A 48 20.41 -3.90 -31.43
CA ALA A 48 20.24 -2.64 -32.11
C ALA A 48 19.32 -2.85 -33.32
N LEU A 49 18.34 -1.96 -33.50
CA LEU A 49 17.71 -1.72 -34.79
C LEU A 49 17.61 -0.21 -35.01
N ALA A 50 18.33 0.24 -36.04
CA ALA A 50 18.30 1.59 -36.58
C ALA A 50 17.26 1.67 -37.71
N ALA A 51 16.47 2.76 -37.75
CA ALA A 51 15.90 3.44 -38.93
C ALA A 51 14.97 4.56 -38.40
N ALA A 52 15.21 5.87 -38.55
CA ALA A 52 15.41 6.73 -39.73
C ALA A 52 14.09 7.33 -40.29
N VAL A 53 13.99 8.67 -40.20
CA VAL A 53 13.23 9.67 -41.02
C VAL A 53 11.69 9.65 -40.84
N VAL A 54 10.94 10.76 -40.70
CA VAL A 54 10.87 12.02 -41.46
C VAL A 54 10.38 13.17 -40.56
N LEU A 55 11.10 14.30 -40.57
CA LEU A 55 10.58 15.60 -40.13
C LEU A 55 9.65 16.14 -41.22
N ALA A 56 8.34 15.99 -41.04
CA ALA A 56 7.37 16.74 -41.82
C ALA A 56 7.08 18.05 -41.09
N GLY A 57 7.64 19.14 -41.60
CA GLY A 57 7.32 20.49 -41.15
C GLY A 57 5.87 20.84 -41.48
N THR A 58 5.15 21.38 -40.50
CA THR A 58 3.96 22.19 -40.75
C THR A 58 4.17 23.53 -40.08
N THR A 59 4.56 24.53 -40.87
CA THR A 59 4.50 25.94 -40.50
C THR A 59 3.04 26.35 -40.49
N TRP A 60 2.44 26.45 -39.31
CA TRP A 60 1.12 27.09 -39.20
C TRP A 60 1.29 28.60 -39.32
N ALA A 61 0.77 29.15 -40.40
CA ALA A 61 0.59 30.57 -40.59
C ALA A 61 -0.32 31.12 -39.47
N VAL A 62 0.23 31.97 -38.61
CA VAL A 62 -0.57 32.77 -37.68
C VAL A 62 -1.32 33.81 -38.49
N ARG A 63 -2.62 33.59 -38.66
CA ARG A 63 -3.57 34.54 -39.25
C ARG A 63 -4.25 35.26 -38.09
N PRO A 64 -4.10 36.58 -37.91
CA PRO A 64 -4.78 37.30 -36.85
C PRO A 64 -6.19 37.65 -37.35
N GLY A 65 -7.22 37.05 -36.75
CA GLY A 65 -8.59 37.44 -37.01
C GLY A 65 -9.62 36.45 -36.49
N GLY A 66 -10.31 36.85 -35.42
CA GLY A 66 -11.74 36.58 -35.21
C GLY A 66 -12.16 35.17 -34.80
N GLU A 67 -12.74 35.13 -33.59
CA GLU A 67 -13.82 34.22 -33.18
C GLU A 67 -13.47 32.82 -32.63
N HIS A 68 -13.90 32.65 -31.36
CA HIS A 68 -14.25 31.41 -30.66
C HIS A 68 -13.19 30.31 -30.52
N PRO A 69 -12.64 30.08 -29.30
CA PRO A 69 -11.89 28.84 -29.05
C PRO A 69 -12.86 27.65 -29.14
N PRO A 70 -12.54 26.57 -29.89
CA PRO A 70 -13.32 25.35 -29.82
C PRO A 70 -13.15 24.77 -28.41
N THR A 71 -14.22 24.80 -27.63
CA THR A 71 -14.31 23.98 -26.41
C THR A 71 -14.29 22.53 -26.86
N ALA A 72 -13.12 21.90 -26.78
CA ALA A 72 -12.98 20.46 -26.91
C ALA A 72 -13.61 19.80 -25.68
N SER A 73 -14.94 19.74 -25.63
CA SER A 73 -15.67 18.81 -24.78
C SER A 73 -15.63 17.44 -25.46
N GLY A 74 -14.45 16.81 -25.44
CA GLY A 74 -14.40 15.36 -25.57
C GLY A 74 -15.25 14.74 -24.45
N PRO A 75 -15.79 13.51 -24.64
CA PRO A 75 -16.48 12.83 -23.56
C PRO A 75 -15.51 12.72 -22.39
N SER A 76 -15.73 13.52 -21.36
CA SER A 76 -15.18 13.24 -20.04
C SER A 76 -15.88 11.94 -19.65
N THR A 77 -15.20 10.81 -19.88
CA THR A 77 -15.59 9.54 -19.28
C THR A 77 -15.59 9.83 -17.79
N ALA A 78 -16.75 10.15 -17.24
CA ALA A 78 -16.87 10.61 -15.87
C ALA A 78 -16.23 9.54 -14.99
N ALA A 79 -15.09 9.87 -14.40
CA ALA A 79 -14.36 8.92 -13.59
C ALA A 79 -15.29 8.45 -12.46
N LEU A 80 -15.35 7.13 -12.23
CA LEU A 80 -16.20 6.57 -11.18
C LEU A 80 -15.87 7.24 -9.84
N PRO A 81 -16.89 7.62 -9.05
CA PRO A 81 -16.63 8.20 -7.73
C PRO A 81 -15.88 7.18 -6.86
N PRO A 82 -14.93 7.64 -6.03
CA PRO A 82 -14.15 6.77 -5.17
C PRO A 82 -15.05 6.02 -4.17
N ARG A 83 -14.73 4.74 -3.93
CA ARG A 83 -15.45 3.86 -3.00
C ARG A 83 -14.47 3.15 -2.06
N LEU A 84 -14.95 2.85 -0.85
CA LEU A 84 -14.18 2.17 0.19
C LEU A 84 -14.72 0.76 0.43
N ALA A 85 -13.81 -0.20 0.57
CA ALA A 85 -14.09 -1.43 1.30
C ALA A 85 -14.14 -1.11 2.81
N ARG A 86 -15.17 -1.59 3.50
CA ARG A 86 -15.38 -1.29 4.93
C ARG A 86 -15.69 -2.53 5.72
N SER A 87 -15.07 -2.65 6.89
CA SER A 87 -15.38 -3.68 7.88
C SER A 87 -16.65 -3.34 8.67
N ASP A 88 -17.07 -4.31 9.46
CA ASP A 88 -18.13 -4.19 10.47
C ASP A 88 -17.59 -3.75 11.85
N LEU A 89 -16.31 -3.38 11.94
CA LEU A 89 -15.68 -2.90 13.17
C LEU A 89 -15.82 -1.38 13.27
N ASP A 90 -16.17 -0.87 14.44
CA ASP A 90 -16.29 0.57 14.69
C ASP A 90 -14.95 1.27 14.90
N ASN A 91 -13.93 0.49 15.26
CA ASN A 91 -12.61 0.98 15.59
C ASN A 91 -11.59 0.45 14.59
N PRO A 92 -10.52 1.21 14.33
CA PRO A 92 -9.37 0.71 13.60
C PRO A 92 -8.81 -0.57 14.23
N SER A 93 -8.14 -1.39 13.42
CA SER A 93 -7.35 -2.50 13.94
C SER A 93 -6.21 -2.01 14.84
N GLY A 94 -5.63 -2.91 15.65
CA GLY A 94 -4.33 -2.63 16.25
C GLY A 94 -3.23 -2.40 15.19
N MET A 95 -2.07 -1.91 15.64
CA MET A 95 -0.87 -1.79 14.80
C MET A 95 -0.08 -3.11 14.82
N GLU A 96 -0.42 -4.03 13.94
CA GLU A 96 0.36 -5.27 13.74
C GLU A 96 1.54 -5.00 12.79
N ALA A 97 1.34 -4.13 11.81
CA ALA A 97 2.34 -3.70 10.85
C ALA A 97 2.05 -2.28 10.33
N ALA A 98 2.99 -1.71 9.57
CA ALA A 98 2.87 -0.39 8.97
C ALA A 98 3.23 -0.42 7.48
N LEU A 99 2.40 0.24 6.66
CA LEU A 99 2.61 0.43 5.24
C LEU A 99 2.93 1.91 4.97
N ARG A 100 4.03 2.19 4.24
CA ARG A 100 4.26 3.52 3.65
C ARG A 100 3.73 3.52 2.21
N ALA A 101 2.70 4.32 1.96
CA ALA A 101 1.98 4.32 0.69
C ALA A 101 1.29 5.67 0.39
N THR A 102 0.83 5.82 -0.84
CA THR A 102 -0.11 6.89 -1.24
C THR A 102 -1.48 6.29 -1.54
N LEU A 103 -2.55 7.06 -1.35
CA LEU A 103 -3.89 6.63 -1.74
C LEU A 103 -4.14 6.94 -3.22
N THR A 104 -4.65 5.94 -3.94
CA THR A 104 -5.04 6.00 -5.35
C THR A 104 -6.41 5.37 -5.55
N VAL A 105 -7.03 5.59 -6.72
CA VAL A 105 -8.27 4.92 -7.14
C VAL A 105 -7.96 4.01 -8.32
N ASP A 106 -8.42 2.78 -8.29
CA ASP A 106 -8.30 1.86 -9.43
C ASP A 106 -9.38 2.10 -10.51
N ALA A 107 -9.31 1.35 -11.60
CA ALA A 107 -10.25 1.48 -12.72
C ALA A 107 -11.72 1.21 -12.34
N SER A 108 -11.96 0.49 -11.23
CA SER A 108 -13.30 0.18 -10.72
C SER A 108 -13.85 1.26 -9.77
N GLY A 109 -13.06 2.29 -9.47
CA GLY A 109 -13.41 3.33 -8.52
C GLY A 109 -13.04 2.99 -7.07
N CYS A 110 -12.23 1.95 -6.83
CA CYS A 110 -11.91 1.51 -5.48
C CYS A 110 -10.63 2.16 -4.96
N VAL A 111 -10.70 2.71 -3.75
CA VAL A 111 -9.55 3.32 -3.09
C VAL A 111 -8.57 2.23 -2.64
N ARG A 112 -7.30 2.39 -3.04
CA ARG A 112 -6.19 1.49 -2.71
C ARG A 112 -5.02 2.26 -2.12
N ALA A 113 -4.19 1.56 -1.37
CA ALA A 113 -2.88 2.06 -0.99
C ALA A 113 -1.83 1.52 -1.95
N SER A 114 -1.08 2.42 -2.58
CA SER A 114 -0.03 2.09 -3.54
C SER A 114 1.36 2.31 -2.93
N SER A 115 2.22 1.30 -3.02
CA SER A 115 3.62 1.37 -2.60
C SER A 115 4.52 0.85 -3.73
N GLY A 116 4.94 1.76 -4.62
CA GLY A 116 5.67 1.39 -5.82
C GLY A 116 4.81 0.62 -6.82
N GLN A 117 5.21 -0.60 -7.19
CA GLN A 117 4.51 -1.44 -8.18
C GLN A 117 3.40 -2.31 -7.58
N SER A 118 3.25 -2.36 -6.26
CA SER A 118 2.21 -3.13 -5.58
C SER A 118 1.17 -2.21 -4.93
N GLY A 119 -0.08 -2.64 -4.99
CA GLY A 119 -1.19 -1.98 -4.30
C GLY A 119 -1.93 -2.96 -3.39
N VAL A 120 -2.40 -2.48 -2.25
CA VAL A 120 -3.26 -3.26 -1.33
C VAL A 120 -4.63 -2.61 -1.24
N THR A 121 -5.67 -3.43 -1.06
CA THR A 121 -7.02 -2.92 -0.77
C THR A 121 -7.10 -2.63 0.71
N LEU A 122 -7.40 -1.37 1.04
CA LEU A 122 -7.63 -0.96 2.42
C LEU A 122 -9.07 -1.30 2.82
N VAL A 123 -9.22 -1.98 3.95
CA VAL A 123 -10.50 -2.24 4.60
C VAL A 123 -10.63 -1.28 5.77
N TRP A 124 -11.48 -0.28 5.60
CA TRP A 124 -11.68 0.80 6.57
C TRP A 124 -12.66 0.40 7.67
N PRO A 125 -12.54 0.94 8.89
CA PRO A 125 -13.59 0.77 9.89
C PRO A 125 -14.93 1.34 9.41
N ARG A 126 -16.01 0.84 10.01
CA ARG A 126 -17.36 1.37 9.81
C ARG A 126 -17.40 2.87 10.15
N GLY A 127 -18.17 3.61 9.34
CA GLY A 127 -18.37 5.05 9.52
C GLY A 127 -17.36 5.92 8.79
N TYR A 128 -16.29 5.34 8.25
CA TYR A 128 -15.37 6.07 7.39
C TYR A 128 -16.00 6.31 6.02
N THR A 129 -15.74 7.49 5.45
CA THR A 129 -16.29 7.91 4.16
C THR A 129 -15.19 8.50 3.28
N VAL A 130 -15.47 8.58 1.98
CA VAL A 130 -14.60 9.22 0.99
C VAL A 130 -15.40 10.28 0.25
N ARG A 131 -14.74 11.41 -0.05
CA ARG A 131 -15.31 12.48 -0.87
C ARG A 131 -14.29 12.96 -1.90
N GLY A 132 -14.79 13.48 -3.02
CA GLY A 132 -13.97 13.95 -4.14
C GLY A 132 -14.14 13.04 -5.35
N ASP A 133 -13.10 12.97 -6.18
CA ASP A 133 -13.08 12.22 -7.43
C ASP A 133 -11.85 11.30 -7.52
N ALA A 134 -11.67 10.63 -8.66
CA ALA A 134 -10.57 9.67 -8.84
C ALA A 134 -9.17 10.31 -8.81
N GLN A 135 -9.04 11.62 -9.04
CA GLN A 135 -7.77 12.35 -9.06
C GLN A 135 -7.49 13.01 -7.70
N SER A 136 -8.52 13.58 -7.08
CA SER A 136 -8.42 14.32 -5.82
C SER A 136 -9.54 13.89 -4.87
N PHE A 137 -9.17 13.17 -3.80
CA PHE A 137 -10.11 12.73 -2.80
C PHE A 137 -9.54 12.78 -1.38
N GLU A 138 -10.45 12.80 -0.42
CA GLU A 138 -10.15 12.81 1.00
C GLU A 138 -10.90 11.68 1.70
N ILE A 139 -10.23 11.06 2.67
CA ILE A 139 -10.85 10.09 3.57
C ILE A 139 -11.20 10.78 4.87
N LEU A 140 -12.44 10.59 5.30
CA LEU A 140 -12.99 11.13 6.53
C LEU A 140 -13.29 10.01 7.51
N ASP A 141 -12.97 10.25 8.77
CA ASP A 141 -13.41 9.37 9.85
C ASP A 141 -14.90 9.56 10.16
N ARG A 142 -15.41 8.80 11.13
CA ARG A 142 -16.80 8.87 11.61
C ARG A 142 -17.23 10.22 12.17
N THR A 143 -16.29 11.12 12.47
CA THR A 143 -16.53 12.48 12.96
C THR A 143 -16.50 13.52 11.84
N ASN A 144 -16.37 13.07 10.59
CA ASN A 144 -16.14 13.91 9.40
C ASN A 144 -14.82 14.67 9.42
N LYS A 145 -13.84 14.21 10.21
CA LYS A 145 -12.48 14.78 10.17
C LYS A 145 -11.71 14.14 9.02
N VAL A 146 -11.06 14.97 8.21
CA VAL A 146 -10.14 14.49 7.17
C VAL A 146 -8.90 13.86 7.83
N ILE A 147 -8.64 12.60 7.52
CA ILE A 147 -7.51 11.84 8.07
C ILE A 147 -6.49 11.44 7.00
N ALA A 148 -6.87 11.48 5.72
CA ALA A 148 -5.98 11.18 4.60
C ALA A 148 -6.41 11.92 3.35
N LYS A 149 -5.45 12.20 2.47
CA LYS A 149 -5.67 12.81 1.15
C LYS A 149 -4.99 11.98 0.07
N SER A 150 -5.59 11.91 -1.11
CA SER A 150 -4.98 11.27 -2.27
C SER A 150 -3.62 11.89 -2.62
N GLY A 151 -2.72 11.07 -3.16
CA GLY A 151 -1.37 11.50 -3.56
C GLY A 151 -0.42 11.91 -2.42
N THR A 152 -0.90 12.05 -1.18
CA THR A 152 -0.06 12.37 -0.02
C THR A 152 0.60 11.09 0.50
N PRO A 153 1.92 11.08 0.75
CA PRO A 153 2.58 9.98 1.44
C PRO A 153 2.05 9.77 2.87
N LEU A 154 1.65 8.54 3.19
CA LEU A 154 1.06 8.15 4.47
C LEU A 154 1.84 6.99 5.10
N TYR A 155 1.88 6.98 6.43
CA TYR A 155 2.02 5.76 7.22
C TYR A 155 0.64 5.24 7.57
N ILE A 156 0.37 4.00 7.17
CA ILE A 156 -0.88 3.30 7.40
C ILE A 156 -0.57 2.10 8.30
N GLY A 157 -0.86 2.24 9.59
CA GLY A 157 -0.86 1.14 10.53
C GLY A 157 -2.01 0.19 10.25
N GLY A 158 -1.87 -1.06 10.67
CA GLY A 158 -2.94 -2.05 10.59
C GLY A 158 -2.43 -3.47 10.52
N GLY A 159 -3.17 -4.33 9.83
CA GLY A 159 -2.84 -5.74 9.69
C GLY A 159 -3.32 -6.34 8.38
N GLY A 160 -2.56 -7.28 7.84
CA GLY A 160 -2.99 -8.08 6.70
C GLY A 160 -4.15 -9.00 7.09
N VAL A 161 -5.12 -9.16 6.20
CA VAL A 161 -6.23 -10.11 6.42
C VAL A 161 -6.33 -11.09 5.25
N ASP A 162 -6.48 -12.38 5.57
CA ASP A 162 -6.42 -13.44 4.56
C ASP A 162 -7.64 -13.45 3.63
N ARG A 163 -8.81 -13.04 4.14
CA ARG A 163 -10.07 -13.09 3.41
C ARG A 163 -10.99 -11.95 3.75
N PHE A 164 -11.77 -11.55 2.74
CA PHE A 164 -12.88 -10.62 2.91
C PHE A 164 -14.05 -11.30 3.62
N LYS A 165 -14.58 -10.69 4.69
CA LYS A 165 -15.69 -11.25 5.46
C LYS A 165 -17.04 -10.91 4.85
N ASP A 166 -18.04 -11.76 5.09
CA ASP A 166 -19.41 -11.55 4.56
C ASP A 166 -20.15 -10.39 5.21
N THR A 167 -19.75 -10.01 6.43
CA THR A 167 -20.28 -8.84 7.14
C THR A 167 -19.70 -7.51 6.65
N TRP A 168 -18.70 -7.55 5.76
CA TRP A 168 -18.03 -6.36 5.24
C TRP A 168 -18.69 -5.86 3.95
N THR A 169 -18.52 -4.57 3.66
CA THR A 169 -19.12 -3.90 2.49
C THR A 169 -18.05 -3.46 1.49
N GLY A 170 -18.41 -3.35 0.20
CA GLY A 170 -17.46 -3.02 -0.86
C GLY A 170 -16.64 -4.22 -1.31
N ARG A 171 -17.24 -5.41 -1.39
CA ARG A 171 -16.59 -6.66 -1.83
C ARG A 171 -16.03 -6.53 -3.25
N ASP A 172 -16.66 -5.72 -4.10
CA ASP A 172 -16.18 -5.36 -5.44
C ASP A 172 -14.82 -4.66 -5.41
N CYS A 173 -14.43 -4.04 -4.30
CA CYS A 173 -13.09 -3.46 -4.11
C CYS A 173 -12.04 -4.46 -3.61
N ALA A 174 -12.46 -5.67 -3.25
CA ALA A 174 -11.61 -6.75 -2.76
C ALA A 174 -11.31 -7.80 -3.84
N THR A 175 -11.34 -7.41 -5.12
CA THR A 175 -11.13 -8.30 -6.27
C THR A 175 -9.64 -8.48 -6.57
N GLY A 176 -8.95 -9.24 -5.73
CA GLY A 176 -7.56 -9.65 -5.95
C GLY A 176 -6.51 -8.70 -5.38
N GLY A 177 -5.52 -9.29 -4.73
CA GLY A 177 -4.47 -8.60 -3.99
C GLY A 177 -4.63 -8.74 -2.47
N THR A 178 -3.63 -8.26 -1.74
CA THR A 178 -3.63 -8.30 -0.27
C THR A 178 -4.65 -7.31 0.28
N LEU A 179 -5.40 -7.76 1.28
CA LEU A 179 -6.29 -6.92 2.07
C LEU A 179 -5.55 -6.41 3.30
N TRP A 180 -5.80 -5.15 3.65
CA TRP A 180 -5.21 -4.51 4.82
C TRP A 180 -6.30 -3.87 5.67
N LEU A 181 -6.53 -4.42 6.86
CA LEU A 181 -7.43 -3.80 7.82
C LEU A 181 -6.74 -2.57 8.42
N VAL A 182 -7.36 -1.40 8.27
CA VAL A 182 -6.77 -0.12 8.67
C VAL A 182 -6.79 0.04 10.19
N GLY A 183 -5.63 0.36 10.78
CA GLY A 183 -5.43 0.54 12.21
C GLY A 183 -5.05 1.95 12.66
N ASP A 184 -4.14 2.61 11.96
CA ASP A 184 -3.85 4.02 12.21
C ASP A 184 -3.43 4.69 10.90
N ILE A 185 -3.65 5.99 10.78
CA ILE A 185 -3.19 6.74 9.61
C ILE A 185 -2.57 8.06 10.03
N THR A 186 -1.33 8.26 9.61
CA THR A 186 -0.60 9.50 9.80
C THR A 186 0.13 9.92 8.52
N PRO A 187 0.32 11.21 8.26
CA PRO A 187 1.20 11.66 7.18
C PRO A 187 2.62 11.13 7.39
N SER A 188 3.25 10.61 6.34
CA SER A 188 4.65 10.21 6.43
C SER A 188 5.53 11.46 6.37
N ARG A 189 6.19 11.79 7.48
CA ARG A 189 7.24 12.80 7.52
C ARG A 189 8.43 12.41 6.64
#